data_AF-A0A7R8ZYJ9-F1
#
_entry.id   AF-A0A7R8ZYJ9-F1
#
_cell.length_a   1.000
_cell.length_b   1.000
_cell.length_c   1.000
_cell.angle_alpha   90.00
_cell.angle_beta   90.00
_cell.angle_gamma   90.00
#
_symmetry.space_group_name_H-M   'P 1'
#
loop_
_entity.id
_entity.type
_entity.pdbx_description
1 polymer ?
#
loop_
_entity_poly.entity_id
_entity_poly.type
_entity_poly.pdbx_seq_one_letter_code
_entity_poly.pdbx_strand_id
1 'polypeptide(L)'
;IQMSSSRTEMASGKKSPRFTDFGKMSPGCNQRGKCGERRTALKPDFPVPCFSETPAFLVEDETYAKIEEACGDVLDEFIVGEREFCCDKAKADLLVDQLTAASLLFGRCKACYRNFRIMACHQVCSSRQIHFIKITNTTLSETPDPEFGDQMVVNAHVFLTEDMAVGVVESCLNVPFFNTDAISNLCSGNGAETCDYLCYFWNFGDIDAGNVPFNFDYKVGLLW
;
A
#
# COMPACT_ATOMS: atom_id res chain seq x y z
N ILE A 1 1.65 8.90 49.31
CA ILE A 1 1.84 9.56 48.00
C ILE A 1 3.03 8.88 47.34
N GLN A 2 2.77 7.96 46.42
CA GLN A 2 3.80 7.34 45.60
C GLN A 2 3.16 7.02 44.25
N MET A 3 3.25 7.98 43.32
CA MET A 3 2.98 7.75 41.91
C MET A 3 4.33 7.39 41.28
N SER A 4 4.48 6.15 40.84
CA SER A 4 5.54 5.78 39.92
C SER A 4 4.99 4.85 38.84
N SER A 5 4.96 5.38 37.63
CA SER A 5 5.32 4.70 36.38
C SER A 5 4.71 3.31 36.10
N SER A 6 3.69 3.29 35.25
CA SER A 6 3.43 2.17 34.34
C SER A 6 3.08 2.72 32.96
N ARG A 7 4.13 2.99 32.18
CA ARG A 7 4.09 2.98 30.71
C ARG A 7 4.95 1.81 30.28
N THR A 8 4.55 1.18 29.18
CA THR A 8 5.32 0.24 28.35
C THR A 8 5.18 -1.24 28.70
N GLU A 9 3.99 -1.81 28.56
CA GLU A 9 3.86 -3.26 28.34
C GLU A 9 2.47 -3.62 27.75
N MET A 10 2.19 -3.24 26.50
CA MET A 10 1.09 -3.86 25.73
C MET A 10 1.20 -3.57 24.23
N ALA A 11 2.14 -4.21 23.53
CA ALA A 11 2.12 -4.27 22.06
C ALA A 11 2.83 -5.52 21.50
N SER A 12 2.91 -6.63 22.25
CA SER A 12 3.60 -7.85 21.83
C SER A 12 2.66 -8.99 21.40
N GLY A 13 1.35 -8.76 21.30
CA GLY A 13 0.36 -9.82 21.06
C GLY A 13 -0.43 -9.73 19.75
N LYS A 14 -0.34 -8.64 18.99
CA LYS A 14 -1.08 -8.51 17.72
C LYS A 14 -0.29 -9.20 16.61
N LYS A 15 -0.88 -10.25 16.01
CA LYS A 15 -0.30 -10.94 14.85
C LYS A 15 -0.01 -9.92 13.75
N SER A 16 1.08 -10.13 13.00
CA SER A 16 1.33 -9.32 11.81
C SER A 16 0.14 -9.46 10.85
N PRO A 17 -0.29 -8.36 10.21
CA PRO A 17 -1.30 -8.44 9.16
C PRO A 17 -0.73 -9.32 8.05
N ARG A 18 -1.53 -10.24 7.53
CA ARG A 18 -1.10 -11.20 6.50
C ARG A 18 -2.01 -11.14 5.30
N PHE A 19 -1.46 -10.92 4.11
CA PHE A 19 -2.17 -11.25 2.88
C PHE A 19 -2.44 -12.76 2.83
N THR A 20 -3.37 -13.16 1.97
CA THR A 20 -3.66 -14.58 1.74
C THR A 20 -2.36 -15.32 1.39
N ASP A 21 -2.15 -16.49 1.98
CA ASP A 21 -1.05 -17.37 1.57
C ASP A 21 -1.38 -17.97 0.20
N PHE A 22 -0.75 -17.42 -0.83
CA PHE A 22 -0.90 -17.87 -2.21
C PHE A 22 -0.09 -19.14 -2.53
N GLY A 23 0.60 -19.73 -1.54
CA GLY A 23 1.29 -21.01 -1.68
C GLY A 23 2.21 -21.08 -2.90
N LYS A 24 1.92 -22.01 -3.82
CA LYS A 24 2.70 -22.26 -5.06
C LYS A 24 2.15 -21.53 -6.30
N MET A 25 1.25 -20.57 -6.16
CA MET A 25 0.71 -19.84 -7.31
C MET A 25 1.83 -19.04 -8.02
N SER A 26 1.77 -19.02 -9.35
CA SER A 26 2.78 -18.36 -10.20
C SER A 26 2.81 -16.85 -9.96
N PRO A 27 4.00 -16.21 -9.92
CA PRO A 27 4.10 -14.76 -9.92
C PRO A 27 3.38 -14.12 -11.12
N GLY A 28 2.83 -12.93 -10.91
CA GLY A 28 2.23 -12.12 -11.96
C GLY A 28 1.89 -10.71 -11.49
N CYS A 29 2.01 -9.78 -12.44
CA CYS A 29 1.70 -8.36 -12.33
C CYS A 29 0.42 -8.04 -13.10
N ASN A 30 -0.29 -7.00 -12.69
CA ASN A 30 -1.47 -6.51 -13.40
C ASN A 30 -1.30 -5.08 -13.93
N GLN A 31 -0.22 -4.40 -13.53
CA GLN A 31 0.06 -3.03 -13.94
C GLN A 31 1.57 -2.71 -13.89
N ARG A 32 2.09 -2.02 -14.90
CA ARG A 32 3.50 -1.61 -14.99
C ARG A 32 3.65 -0.41 -15.93
N GLY A 33 4.80 0.26 -15.90
CA GLY A 33 5.05 1.43 -16.74
C GLY A 33 4.22 2.64 -16.35
N LYS A 34 4.21 3.64 -17.23
CA LYS A 34 3.50 4.91 -17.03
C LYS A 34 2.62 5.20 -18.25
N CYS A 35 1.30 5.16 -18.04
CA CYS A 35 0.29 5.47 -19.04
C CYS A 35 -0.46 6.77 -18.67
N GLY A 36 0.28 7.85 -18.43
CA GLY A 36 -0.28 9.14 -18.10
C GLY A 36 -0.21 9.54 -16.63
N GLU A 37 -0.93 10.60 -16.31
CA GLU A 37 -0.91 11.27 -15.01
C GLU A 37 -2.33 11.73 -14.64
N ARG A 38 -2.59 11.81 -13.34
CA ARG A 38 -3.82 12.37 -12.81
C ARG A 38 -3.52 13.44 -11.77
N ARG A 39 -4.34 14.49 -11.82
CA ARG A 39 -4.37 15.53 -10.81
C ARG A 39 -5.13 15.03 -9.59
N THR A 40 -4.51 15.17 -8.44
CA THR A 40 -5.10 14.90 -7.13
C THR A 40 -4.99 16.14 -6.24
N ALA A 41 -5.64 16.13 -5.08
CA ALA A 41 -5.56 17.23 -4.12
C ALA A 41 -4.13 17.47 -3.60
N LEU A 42 -3.30 16.42 -3.52
CA LEU A 42 -1.95 16.48 -2.96
C LEU A 42 -0.84 16.48 -4.01
N LYS A 43 -1.11 15.93 -5.21
CA LYS A 43 -0.12 15.80 -6.28
C LYS A 43 -0.75 16.14 -7.64
N PRO A 44 -0.31 17.22 -8.33
CA PRO A 44 -0.91 17.66 -9.59
C PRO A 44 -0.63 16.70 -10.75
N ASP A 45 0.51 16.02 -10.72
CA ASP A 45 1.03 15.17 -11.79
C ASP A 45 1.32 13.77 -11.23
N PHE A 46 0.28 13.11 -10.71
CA PHE A 46 0.42 11.78 -10.09
C PHE A 46 0.49 10.71 -11.21
N PRO A 47 1.61 10.00 -11.39
CA PRO A 47 1.74 9.01 -12.47
C PRO A 47 0.76 7.85 -12.30
N VAL A 48 0.09 7.50 -13.40
CA VAL A 48 -0.86 6.38 -13.48
C VAL A 48 -0.24 5.27 -14.32
N PRO A 49 -0.27 4.00 -13.86
CA PRO A 49 0.34 2.92 -14.59
C PRO A 49 -0.51 2.41 -15.76
N CYS A 50 0.14 1.67 -16.65
CA CYS A 50 -0.55 0.90 -17.68
C CYS A 50 -1.14 -0.38 -17.08
N PHE A 51 -2.29 -0.81 -17.58
CA PHE A 51 -2.78 -2.17 -17.37
C PHE A 51 -1.91 -3.14 -18.15
N SER A 52 -1.33 -4.13 -17.45
CA SER A 52 -0.42 -5.10 -18.05
C SER A 52 -0.40 -6.38 -17.23
N GLU A 53 -1.03 -7.42 -17.74
CA GLU A 53 -0.97 -8.78 -17.15
C GLU A 53 0.26 -9.51 -17.67
N THR A 54 1.27 -9.62 -16.82
CA THR A 54 2.60 -10.14 -17.18
C THR A 54 3.18 -10.99 -16.04
N PRO A 55 4.16 -11.87 -16.29
CA PRO A 55 5.00 -12.40 -15.24
C PRO A 55 5.69 -11.27 -14.45
N ALA A 56 6.15 -11.57 -13.23
CA ALA A 56 6.99 -10.64 -12.48
C ALA A 56 8.36 -10.47 -13.15
N PHE A 57 8.99 -9.32 -12.92
CA PHE A 57 10.24 -8.95 -13.60
C PHE A 57 11.41 -9.04 -12.63
N LEU A 58 12.51 -9.63 -13.08
CA LEU A 58 13.80 -9.43 -12.42
C LEU A 58 14.18 -7.95 -12.54
N VAL A 59 14.39 -7.28 -11.41
CA VAL A 59 14.73 -5.85 -11.41
C VAL A 59 16.23 -5.63 -11.29
N GLU A 60 16.72 -4.57 -11.93
CA GLU A 60 18.12 -4.16 -11.84
C GLU A 60 18.48 -3.61 -10.46
N ASP A 61 19.78 -3.56 -10.15
CA ASP A 61 20.32 -3.16 -8.84
C ASP A 61 19.79 -1.80 -8.37
N GLU A 62 19.67 -0.82 -9.27
CA GLU A 62 19.20 0.52 -8.91
C GLU A 62 17.71 0.52 -8.52
N THR A 63 16.90 -0.32 -9.16
CA THR A 63 15.48 -0.50 -8.77
C THR A 63 15.40 -1.28 -7.47
N TYR A 64 16.19 -2.34 -7.32
CA TYR A 64 16.24 -3.15 -6.11
C TYR A 64 16.62 -2.32 -4.89
N ALA A 65 17.63 -1.46 -5.00
CA ALA A 65 18.06 -0.58 -3.91
C ALA A 65 16.92 0.35 -3.43
N LYS A 66 16.04 0.80 -4.33
CA LYS A 66 14.86 1.60 -3.98
C LYS A 66 13.77 0.79 -3.30
N ILE A 67 13.58 -0.45 -3.72
CA ILE A 67 12.69 -1.38 -3.03
C ILE A 67 13.23 -1.70 -1.63
N GLU A 68 14.54 -1.91 -1.47
CA GLU A 68 15.17 -2.12 -0.15
C GLU A 68 15.03 -0.90 0.75
N GLU A 69 15.25 0.31 0.22
CA GLU A 69 15.03 1.57 0.94
C GLU A 69 13.58 1.67 1.44
N ALA A 70 12.61 1.36 0.58
CA ALA A 70 11.18 1.42 0.90
C ALA A 70 10.70 0.28 1.81
N CYS A 71 11.21 -0.94 1.64
CA CYS A 71 10.56 -2.19 2.07
C CYS A 71 11.51 -3.23 2.68
N GLY A 72 12.80 -2.95 2.86
CA GLY A 72 13.83 -3.96 3.18
C GLY A 72 13.52 -4.88 4.36
N ASP A 73 13.01 -4.34 5.47
CA ASP A 73 12.64 -5.08 6.68
C ASP A 73 11.31 -5.87 6.57
N VAL A 74 10.61 -5.74 5.44
CA VAL A 74 9.33 -6.41 5.16
C VAL A 74 9.32 -7.13 3.80
N LEU A 75 10.47 -7.27 3.14
CA LEU A 75 10.61 -7.92 1.83
C LEU A 75 10.05 -9.35 1.83
N ASP A 76 10.38 -10.12 2.87
CA ASP A 76 9.97 -11.52 3.04
C ASP A 76 8.44 -11.71 3.10
N GLU A 77 7.68 -10.64 3.33
CA GLU A 77 6.21 -10.70 3.35
C GLU A 77 5.62 -10.80 1.92
N PHE A 78 6.32 -10.29 0.90
CA PHE A 78 5.74 -10.13 -0.45
C PHE A 78 6.60 -10.57 -1.64
N ILE A 79 7.88 -10.86 -1.43
CA ILE A 79 8.77 -11.35 -2.47
C ILE A 79 8.67 -12.87 -2.61
N VAL A 80 8.75 -13.34 -3.86
CA VAL A 80 8.84 -14.75 -4.21
C VAL A 80 9.94 -14.85 -5.25
N GLY A 81 10.96 -15.67 -4.99
CA GLY A 81 12.14 -15.77 -5.86
C GLY A 81 13.18 -14.68 -5.61
N GLU A 82 14.25 -14.71 -6.40
CA GLU A 82 15.34 -13.74 -6.29
C GLU A 82 15.03 -12.49 -7.10
N ARG A 83 14.64 -11.41 -6.40
CA ARG A 83 14.47 -10.05 -6.96
C ARG A 83 13.42 -9.90 -8.08
N GLU A 84 12.40 -10.74 -8.08
CA GLU A 84 11.24 -10.57 -8.96
C GLU A 84 10.22 -9.60 -8.34
N PHE A 85 9.83 -8.55 -9.08
CA PHE A 85 8.86 -7.55 -8.62
C PHE A 85 7.98 -7.02 -9.76
N CYS A 86 6.83 -6.47 -9.38
CA CYS A 86 5.92 -5.82 -10.33
C CYS A 86 6.10 -4.31 -10.46
N CYS A 87 6.83 -3.67 -9.54
CA CYS A 87 7.19 -2.27 -9.67
C CYS A 87 8.45 -2.09 -10.55
N ASP A 88 8.50 -0.98 -11.27
CA ASP A 88 9.69 -0.46 -11.92
C ASP A 88 10.35 0.60 -11.02
N LYS A 89 11.48 1.16 -11.47
CA LYS A 89 12.21 2.19 -10.72
C LYS A 89 11.33 3.39 -10.37
N ALA A 90 10.51 3.88 -11.30
CA ALA A 90 9.68 5.06 -11.09
C ALA A 90 8.64 4.83 -9.99
N LYS A 91 8.00 3.65 -9.98
CA LYS A 91 7.09 3.25 -8.89
C LYS A 91 7.81 3.04 -7.56
N ALA A 92 9.02 2.48 -7.57
CA ALA A 92 9.81 2.30 -6.36
C ALA A 92 10.25 3.65 -5.74
N ASP A 93 10.70 4.60 -6.57
CA ASP A 93 11.02 5.97 -6.13
C ASP A 93 9.77 6.65 -5.54
N LEU A 94 8.62 6.54 -6.21
CA LEU A 94 7.36 7.07 -5.71
C LEU A 94 6.94 6.45 -4.37
N LEU A 95 7.15 5.15 -4.21
CA LEU A 95 6.85 4.45 -2.96
C LEU A 95 7.74 4.96 -1.82
N VAL A 96 9.04 5.19 -2.07
CA VAL A 96 9.95 5.82 -1.09
C VAL A 96 9.41 7.17 -0.64
N ASP A 97 9.00 8.04 -1.58
CA ASP A 97 8.46 9.36 -1.28
C ASP A 97 7.18 9.26 -0.43
N GLN A 98 6.25 8.39 -0.81
CA GLN A 98 4.99 8.19 -0.11
C GLN A 98 5.20 7.63 1.30
N LEU A 99 6.09 6.65 1.47
CA LEU A 99 6.40 6.06 2.77
C LEU A 99 7.14 7.04 3.67
N THR A 100 7.97 7.93 3.10
CA THR A 100 8.63 9.01 3.82
C THR A 100 7.60 9.99 4.36
N ALA A 101 6.64 10.43 3.54
CA ALA A 101 5.54 11.28 3.98
C ALA A 101 4.69 10.59 5.07
N ALA A 102 4.35 9.31 4.88
CA ALA A 102 3.57 8.53 5.84
C ALA A 102 4.29 8.34 7.19
N SER A 103 5.63 8.38 7.21
CA SER A 103 6.41 8.27 8.46
C SER A 103 6.12 9.42 9.44
N LEU A 104 5.66 10.58 8.95
CA LEU A 104 5.26 11.69 9.80
C LEU A 104 4.03 11.35 10.66
N LEU A 105 3.11 10.56 10.12
CA LEU A 105 1.90 10.10 10.80
C LEU A 105 2.16 8.85 11.66
N PHE A 106 2.88 7.87 11.10
CA PHE A 106 2.98 6.54 11.70
C PHE A 106 4.30 6.25 12.42
N GLY A 107 5.35 7.02 12.17
CA GLY A 107 6.72 6.71 12.59
C GLY A 107 6.94 6.67 14.11
N ARG A 108 6.02 7.25 14.90
CA ARG A 108 6.04 7.17 16.37
C ARG A 108 5.70 5.78 16.91
N CYS A 109 5.03 4.94 16.11
CA CYS A 109 4.70 3.56 16.45
C CYS A 109 5.28 2.62 15.39
N LYS A 110 6.34 1.90 15.76
CA LYS A 110 7.04 0.98 14.86
C LYS A 110 6.11 -0.08 14.25
N ALA A 111 5.18 -0.62 15.05
CA ALA A 111 4.23 -1.63 14.58
C ALA A 111 3.24 -1.07 13.55
N CYS A 112 2.66 0.11 13.83
CA CYS A 112 1.77 0.80 12.90
C CYS A 112 2.47 1.08 11.56
N TYR A 113 3.66 1.69 11.61
CA TYR A 113 4.39 2.03 10.40
C TYR A 113 4.82 0.78 9.61
N ARG A 114 5.29 -0.27 10.29
CA ARG A 114 5.64 -1.54 9.65
C ARG A 114 4.44 -2.15 8.93
N ASN A 115 3.27 -2.19 9.58
CA ASN A 115 2.07 -2.79 9.00
C ASN A 115 1.53 -1.99 7.82
N PHE A 116 1.55 -0.66 7.90
CA PHE A 116 1.26 0.20 6.76
C PHE A 116 2.22 -0.06 5.59
N ARG A 117 3.53 -0.18 5.87
CA ARG A 117 4.55 -0.48 4.86
C ARG A 117 4.34 -1.83 4.20
N ILE A 118 3.98 -2.87 4.95
CA ILE A 118 3.62 -4.17 4.36
C ILE A 118 2.54 -3.99 3.30
N MET A 119 1.42 -3.36 3.67
CA MET A 119 0.30 -3.15 2.74
C MET A 119 0.75 -2.38 1.48
N ALA A 120 1.42 -1.24 1.65
CA ALA A 120 1.87 -0.42 0.54
C ALA A 120 2.89 -1.14 -0.36
N CYS A 121 3.89 -1.80 0.23
CA CYS A 121 4.91 -2.57 -0.50
C CYS A 121 4.31 -3.75 -1.26
N HIS A 122 3.36 -4.49 -0.66
CA HIS A 122 2.61 -5.52 -1.36
C HIS A 122 1.88 -4.92 -2.57
N GLN A 123 1.07 -3.89 -2.34
CA GLN A 123 0.23 -3.30 -3.38
C GLN A 123 1.03 -2.75 -4.56
N VAL A 124 2.20 -2.16 -4.31
CA VAL A 124 3.02 -1.54 -5.36
C VAL A 124 4.00 -2.52 -6.02
N CYS A 125 4.66 -3.38 -5.26
CA CYS A 125 5.82 -4.13 -5.73
C CYS A 125 5.68 -5.66 -5.73
N SER A 126 4.70 -6.25 -5.03
CA SER A 126 4.61 -7.72 -4.91
C SER A 126 4.65 -8.40 -6.28
N SER A 127 5.47 -9.45 -6.41
CA SER A 127 5.49 -10.31 -7.59
C SER A 127 4.21 -11.13 -7.75
N ARG A 128 3.26 -11.00 -6.81
CA ARG A 128 1.98 -11.71 -6.77
C ARG A 128 0.77 -10.77 -6.88
N GLN A 129 0.94 -9.55 -7.40
CA GLN A 129 -0.14 -8.57 -7.55
C GLN A 129 -1.40 -9.14 -8.16
N ILE A 130 -1.27 -9.99 -9.19
CA ILE A 130 -2.44 -10.57 -9.85
C ILE A 130 -3.34 -11.32 -8.91
N HIS A 131 -2.86 -11.80 -7.74
CA HIS A 131 -3.54 -12.65 -6.74
C HIS A 131 -4.41 -11.90 -5.72
N PHE A 132 -4.26 -10.58 -5.64
CA PHE A 132 -5.04 -9.77 -4.70
C PHE A 132 -5.41 -8.40 -5.28
N ILE A 133 -5.00 -8.07 -6.49
CA ILE A 133 -5.44 -6.86 -7.17
C ILE A 133 -6.03 -7.24 -8.52
N LYS A 134 -7.27 -6.79 -8.77
CA LYS A 134 -7.97 -6.95 -10.04
C LYS A 134 -8.23 -5.59 -10.65
N ILE A 135 -7.68 -5.32 -11.83
CA ILE A 135 -8.04 -4.12 -12.59
C ILE A 135 -9.46 -4.29 -13.12
N THR A 136 -10.33 -3.32 -12.83
CA THR A 136 -11.76 -3.39 -13.18
C THR A 136 -12.15 -2.42 -14.28
N ASN A 137 -11.34 -1.38 -14.49
CA ASN A 137 -11.59 -0.38 -15.53
C ASN A 137 -10.27 0.23 -16.04
N THR A 138 -10.19 0.40 -17.36
CA THR A 138 -9.09 1.06 -18.07
C THR A 138 -9.64 2.10 -19.05
N THR A 139 -8.77 3.01 -19.49
CA THR A 139 -9.08 3.96 -20.56
C THR A 139 -7.88 4.11 -21.48
N LEU A 140 -8.08 4.63 -22.70
CA LEU A 140 -6.98 4.89 -23.61
C LEU A 140 -6.10 6.01 -23.06
N SER A 141 -4.80 5.76 -23.03
CA SER A 141 -3.78 6.70 -22.59
C SER A 141 -3.48 7.71 -23.70
N GLU A 142 -3.46 8.99 -23.35
CA GLU A 142 -2.95 10.06 -24.22
C GLU A 142 -1.41 10.02 -24.34
N THR A 143 -0.74 9.35 -23.40
CA THR A 143 0.71 9.15 -23.35
C THR A 143 1.00 7.66 -23.14
N PRO A 144 0.83 6.83 -24.19
CA PRO A 144 1.01 5.39 -24.09
C PRO A 144 2.47 5.06 -23.76
N ASP A 145 2.64 3.98 -23.00
CA ASP A 145 3.95 3.43 -22.70
C ASP A 145 4.41 2.55 -23.88
N PRO A 146 5.63 2.73 -24.41
CA PRO A 146 6.10 1.99 -25.58
C PRO A 146 6.23 0.48 -25.34
N GLU A 147 6.40 0.05 -24.09
CA GLU A 147 6.56 -1.35 -23.71
C GLU A 147 5.25 -1.94 -23.17
N PHE A 148 4.52 -1.18 -22.36
CA PHE A 148 3.35 -1.69 -21.62
C PHE A 148 2.00 -1.34 -22.26
N GLY A 149 1.97 -0.54 -23.32
CA GLY A 149 0.79 -0.31 -24.15
C GLY A 149 0.04 0.99 -23.86
N ASP A 150 -1.22 1.04 -24.29
CA ASP A 150 -2.03 2.27 -24.31
C ASP A 150 -3.20 2.26 -23.30
N GLN A 151 -3.31 1.26 -22.44
CA GLN A 151 -4.40 1.16 -21.47
C GLN A 151 -3.97 1.74 -20.11
N MET A 152 -4.43 2.94 -19.78
CA MET A 152 -4.26 3.55 -18.46
C MET A 152 -5.25 2.95 -17.44
N VAL A 153 -4.78 2.59 -16.25
CA VAL A 153 -5.63 2.07 -15.17
C VAL A 153 -6.54 3.18 -14.61
N VAL A 154 -7.83 2.85 -14.41
CA VAL A 154 -8.83 3.79 -13.85
C VAL A 154 -9.33 3.33 -12.48
N ASN A 155 -9.61 2.03 -12.34
CA ASN A 155 -10.09 1.43 -11.09
C ASN A 155 -9.49 0.03 -10.91
N ALA A 156 -9.26 -0.32 -9.65
CA ALA A 156 -8.91 -1.68 -9.24
C ALA A 156 -9.69 -2.10 -8.00
N HIS A 157 -9.94 -3.39 -7.86
CA HIS A 157 -10.27 -4.00 -6.58
C HIS A 157 -9.01 -4.50 -5.90
N VAL A 158 -8.89 -4.30 -4.59
CA VAL A 158 -7.81 -4.85 -3.77
C VAL A 158 -8.41 -5.78 -2.72
N PHE A 159 -8.10 -7.06 -2.79
CA PHE A 159 -8.64 -8.08 -1.90
C PHE A 159 -7.73 -8.25 -0.69
N LEU A 160 -8.28 -8.00 0.50
CA LEU A 160 -7.60 -8.12 1.78
C LEU A 160 -8.23 -9.25 2.60
N THR A 161 -7.40 -9.98 3.32
CA THR A 161 -7.89 -10.82 4.43
C THR A 161 -8.42 -9.91 5.54
N GLU A 162 -9.32 -10.44 6.37
CA GLU A 162 -9.75 -9.73 7.59
C GLU A 162 -8.56 -9.45 8.52
N ASP A 163 -7.64 -10.40 8.69
CA ASP A 163 -6.41 -10.24 9.47
C ASP A 163 -5.56 -9.05 8.99
N MET A 164 -5.42 -8.87 7.67
CA MET A 164 -4.72 -7.72 7.09
C MET A 164 -5.46 -6.41 7.36
N ALA A 165 -6.76 -6.39 7.04
CA ALA A 165 -7.56 -5.18 7.15
C ALA A 165 -7.65 -4.67 8.60
N VAL A 166 -7.94 -5.57 9.54
CA VAL A 166 -8.04 -5.25 10.96
C VAL A 166 -6.65 -4.99 11.55
N GLY A 167 -5.65 -5.81 11.23
CA GLY A 167 -4.32 -5.72 11.82
C GLY A 167 -3.59 -4.39 11.53
N VAL A 168 -3.74 -3.84 10.32
CA VAL A 168 -3.17 -2.53 9.97
C VAL A 168 -3.81 -1.43 10.84
N VAL A 169 -5.14 -1.37 10.87
CA VAL A 169 -5.91 -0.35 11.61
C VAL A 169 -5.63 -0.44 13.10
N GLU A 170 -5.75 -1.64 13.68
CA GLU A 170 -5.58 -1.87 15.10
C GLU A 170 -4.16 -1.59 15.60
N SER A 171 -3.14 -1.72 14.74
CA SER A 171 -1.76 -1.41 15.10
C SER A 171 -1.50 0.09 15.21
N CYS A 172 -2.40 0.91 14.67
CA CYS A 172 -2.33 2.37 14.65
C CYS A 172 -3.26 3.05 15.66
N LEU A 173 -4.06 2.29 16.42
CA LEU A 173 -4.89 2.82 17.50
C LEU A 173 -4.02 3.44 18.61
N ASN A 174 -4.46 4.59 19.13
CA ASN A 174 -3.80 5.35 20.20
C ASN A 174 -2.35 5.79 19.87
N VAL A 175 -1.98 5.87 18.58
CA VAL A 175 -0.68 6.41 18.16
C VAL A 175 -0.76 7.94 18.23
N PRO A 176 -0.04 8.61 19.14
CA PRO A 176 -0.24 10.05 19.35
C PRO A 176 0.28 10.89 18.17
N PHE A 177 -0.58 11.76 17.63
CA PHE A 177 -0.26 12.71 16.56
C PHE A 177 -0.77 14.11 16.94
N PHE A 178 0.17 14.99 17.32
CA PHE A 178 -0.12 16.28 17.96
C PHE A 178 -1.12 16.15 19.12
N ASN A 179 -2.29 16.78 19.01
CA ASN A 179 -3.36 16.77 20.03
C ASN A 179 -4.43 15.70 19.74
N THR A 180 -4.19 14.81 18.78
CA THR A 180 -5.10 13.76 18.32
C THR A 180 -4.37 12.42 18.21
N ASP A 181 -5.06 11.38 17.72
CA ASP A 181 -4.43 10.13 17.31
C ASP A 181 -4.19 10.12 15.79
N ALA A 182 -3.14 9.43 15.36
CA ALA A 182 -2.77 9.30 13.94
C ALA A 182 -3.96 8.76 13.12
N ILE A 183 -4.68 7.79 13.66
CA ILE A 183 -5.83 7.15 13.00
C ILE A 183 -7.01 8.12 12.78
N SER A 184 -7.21 9.11 13.65
CA SER A 184 -8.25 10.13 13.47
C SER A 184 -8.00 11.04 12.27
N ASN A 185 -6.73 11.19 11.87
CA ASN A 185 -6.35 11.98 10.70
C ASN A 185 -6.55 11.22 9.37
N LEU A 186 -6.90 9.92 9.43
CA LEU A 186 -7.10 9.07 8.25
C LEU A 186 -8.57 8.75 7.99
N CYS A 187 -9.44 9.02 8.94
CA CYS A 187 -10.85 8.67 8.88
C CYS A 187 -11.75 9.89 8.63
N SER A 188 -11.32 10.80 7.74
CA SER A 188 -12.08 11.99 7.34
C SER A 188 -12.51 12.90 8.51
N GLY A 189 -11.69 12.98 9.55
CA GLY A 189 -11.98 13.79 10.74
C GLY A 189 -12.94 13.13 11.75
N ASN A 190 -13.38 11.90 11.50
CA ASN A 190 -14.01 11.07 12.51
C ASN A 190 -12.98 10.73 13.61
N GLY A 191 -13.40 10.77 14.87
CA GLY A 191 -12.55 10.40 16.00
C GLY A 191 -12.09 8.94 15.92
N ALA A 192 -11.04 8.58 16.66
CA ALA A 192 -10.50 7.22 16.68
C ALA A 192 -11.57 6.15 17.03
N GLU A 193 -12.61 6.52 17.78
CA GLU A 193 -13.71 5.65 18.20
C GLU A 193 -14.62 5.19 17.05
N THR A 194 -14.66 5.93 15.94
CA THR A 194 -15.54 5.64 14.79
C THR A 194 -14.76 5.32 13.51
N CYS A 195 -13.44 5.20 13.60
CA CYS A 195 -12.57 4.82 12.51
C CYS A 195 -12.46 3.29 12.41
N ASP A 196 -13.33 2.69 11.59
CA ASP A 196 -13.22 1.28 11.22
C ASP A 196 -12.28 1.09 10.01
N TYR A 197 -12.04 -0.17 9.63
CA TYR A 197 -11.18 -0.47 8.48
C TYR A 197 -11.74 0.07 7.17
N LEU A 198 -13.06 0.19 7.02
CA LEU A 198 -13.67 0.73 5.80
C LEU A 198 -13.29 2.20 5.62
N CYS A 199 -13.39 2.99 6.69
CA CYS A 199 -13.02 4.40 6.67
C CYS A 199 -11.50 4.59 6.45
N TYR A 200 -10.68 3.75 7.08
CA TYR A 200 -9.23 3.73 6.85
C TYR A 200 -8.87 3.48 5.38
N PHE A 201 -9.42 2.42 4.79
CA PHE A 201 -9.10 2.03 3.41
C PHE A 201 -9.72 2.96 2.37
N TRP A 202 -10.81 3.66 2.69
CA TRP A 202 -11.33 4.72 1.83
C TRP A 202 -10.29 5.84 1.62
N ASN A 203 -9.60 6.30 2.67
CA ASN A 203 -8.58 7.34 2.57
C ASN A 203 -7.34 6.92 1.74
N PHE A 204 -7.08 5.62 1.64
CA PHE A 204 -6.01 5.03 0.83
C PHE A 204 -6.51 4.40 -0.47
N GLY A 205 -7.77 4.64 -0.84
CA GLY A 205 -8.43 4.04 -1.99
C GLY A 205 -9.17 5.03 -2.87
N ASP A 206 -9.54 6.18 -2.34
CA ASP A 206 -10.22 7.23 -3.09
C ASP A 206 -9.22 8.24 -3.65
N ILE A 207 -9.28 8.50 -4.95
CA ILE A 207 -8.46 9.51 -5.63
C ILE A 207 -8.70 10.92 -5.06
N ASP A 208 -9.92 11.19 -4.56
CA ASP A 208 -10.28 12.49 -4.00
C ASP A 208 -9.60 12.74 -2.65
N ALA A 209 -9.22 11.68 -1.92
CA ALA A 209 -8.37 11.79 -0.72
C ALA A 209 -6.93 12.21 -1.05
N GLY A 210 -6.54 12.09 -2.33
CA GLY A 210 -5.30 12.64 -2.89
C GLY A 210 -4.04 11.79 -2.70
N ASN A 211 -4.14 10.66 -2.00
CA ASN A 211 -3.00 9.80 -1.69
C ASN A 211 -2.71 8.74 -2.76
N VAL A 212 -3.61 8.57 -3.74
CA VAL A 212 -3.53 7.52 -4.77
C VAL A 212 -3.73 8.10 -6.18
N PRO A 213 -3.13 7.50 -7.22
CA PRO A 213 -3.27 7.98 -8.61
C PRO A 213 -4.63 7.64 -9.24
N PHE A 214 -5.30 6.63 -8.72
CA PHE A 214 -6.58 6.11 -9.21
C PHE A 214 -7.28 5.33 -8.10
N ASN A 215 -8.53 4.95 -8.34
CA ASN A 215 -9.36 4.36 -7.29
C ASN A 215 -9.01 2.90 -7.01
N PHE A 216 -8.76 2.58 -5.74
CA PHE A 216 -8.67 1.23 -5.19
C PHE A 216 -9.89 0.96 -4.31
N ASP A 217 -10.73 0.03 -4.74
CA ASP A 217 -11.87 -0.45 -3.97
C ASP A 217 -11.46 -1.69 -3.16
N TYR A 218 -11.22 -1.50 -1.87
CA TYR A 218 -10.76 -2.56 -0.98
C TYR A 218 -11.90 -3.51 -0.60
N LYS A 219 -11.68 -4.80 -0.84
CA LYS A 219 -12.61 -5.91 -0.54
C LYS A 219 -12.04 -6.73 0.60
N VAL A 220 -12.74 -6.78 1.74
CA VAL A 220 -12.27 -7.49 2.94
C VAL A 220 -13.02 -8.80 3.11
N GLY A 221 -12.30 -9.89 3.41
CA GLY A 221 -12.90 -11.21 3.70
C GLY A 221 -13.48 -11.93 2.48
N LEU A 222 -13.32 -11.36 1.29
CA LEU A 222 -13.73 -11.95 0.02
C LEU A 222 -12.49 -12.58 -0.63
N LEU A 223 -12.52 -13.90 -0.84
CA LEU A 223 -11.61 -14.55 -1.78
C LEU A 223 -12.18 -14.35 -3.20
N TRP A 224 -11.31 -14.12 -4.18
CA TRP A 224 -11.74 -14.12 -5.57
C TRP A 224 -12.18 -15.52 -6.00
#